data_AF-A0A8V5GG45-F1
#
_entry.id   AF-A0A8V5GG45-F1
#
_cell.length_a   1.000
_cell.length_b   1.000
_cell.length_c   1.000
_cell.angle_alpha   90.00
_cell.angle_beta   90.00
_cell.angle_gamma   90.00
#
_symmetry.space_group_name_H-M   'P 1'
#
loop_
_entity.id
_entity.type
_entity.pdbx_description
1 polymer ?
#
loop_
_entity_poly.entity_id
_entity_poly.type
_entity_poly.pdbx_seq_one_letter_code
_entity_poly.pdbx_strand_id
1 'polypeptide(L)'
;MVLGLEGVELGADGKVVSYAKFLYPTNALVVRKADSHGAVPSCRAGASRSLPGSRYKPVTAKPIPAGTDLGSDAGEAAEYDPNILDDPQWPCGKHKRVLIFASYMTTVIEYVKPSDLKKDMNETFREKFPHIKLTLSKIRSLKREMRNLSEECNLEPVTVSMAYVYFEKLVLQGKLNKQNRKLCAGACVLLAAKISSDLRKHEVKHLIDKLEERFRFNRRDLIGFEFTVLVALELALYLPENQVLPHYRRLTQQS
;
A
#
# COMPACT_ATOMS: atom_id res chain seq x y z
N MET A 1 12.40 -6.36 22.87
CA MET A 1 11.51 -5.27 22.39
C MET A 1 10.79 -5.79 21.16
N VAL A 2 9.46 -5.87 21.19
CA VAL A 2 8.68 -6.34 20.03
C VAL A 2 8.64 -5.22 18.98
N LEU A 3 9.06 -5.53 17.76
CA LEU A 3 9.01 -4.61 16.63
C LEU A 3 7.58 -4.61 16.07
N GLY A 4 6.74 -3.71 16.56
CA GLY A 4 5.35 -3.58 16.15
C GLY A 4 5.12 -2.64 14.96
N LEU A 5 4.02 -2.88 14.25
CA LEU A 5 3.42 -1.93 13.32
C LEU A 5 2.15 -1.37 13.97
N GLU A 6 1.91 -0.06 13.86
CA GLU A 6 0.82 0.61 14.57
C GLU A 6 -0.54 0.15 13.99
N GLY A 7 -1.43 -0.35 14.85
CA GLY A 7 -2.73 -0.91 14.45
C GLY A 7 -2.71 -2.36 13.94
N VAL A 8 -1.57 -3.06 13.97
CA VAL A 8 -1.49 -4.51 13.65
C VAL A 8 -0.98 -5.27 14.87
N GLU A 9 -1.88 -5.94 15.56
CA GLU A 9 -1.54 -6.81 16.68
C GLU A 9 -1.25 -8.23 16.20
N LEU A 10 -0.01 -8.69 16.40
CA LEU A 10 0.29 -10.11 16.41
C LEU A 10 -0.27 -10.69 17.71
N GLY A 11 -1.12 -11.73 17.59
CA GLY A 11 -1.68 -12.41 18.76
C GLY A 11 -0.57 -12.96 19.66
N ALA A 12 -0.69 -12.74 20.97
CA ALA A 12 0.15 -13.41 21.95
C ALA A 12 0.02 -14.94 21.82
N ASP A 13 1.08 -15.68 22.16
CA ASP A 13 1.17 -17.13 22.00
C ASP A 13 -0.11 -17.84 22.49
N GLY A 14 -0.80 -18.53 21.57
CA GLY A 14 -2.06 -19.23 21.82
C GLY A 14 -3.36 -18.47 21.49
N LYS A 15 -3.33 -17.17 21.14
CA LYS A 15 -4.51 -16.43 20.65
C LYS A 15 -4.54 -16.30 19.13
N VAL A 16 -5.59 -16.86 18.51
CA VAL A 16 -5.88 -16.68 17.08
C VAL A 16 -6.43 -15.27 16.84
N VAL A 17 -5.76 -14.48 16.01
CA VAL A 17 -6.24 -13.17 15.53
C VAL A 17 -6.90 -13.35 14.17
N SER A 18 -8.16 -12.95 14.04
CA SER A 18 -8.87 -12.99 12.75
C SER A 18 -8.58 -11.74 11.92
N TYR A 19 -7.94 -11.93 10.78
CA TYR A 19 -7.67 -10.87 9.79
C TYR A 19 -8.77 -10.77 8.72
N ALA A 20 -9.88 -11.51 8.84
CA ALA A 20 -10.94 -11.58 7.82
C ALA A 20 -11.56 -10.21 7.47
N LYS A 21 -11.59 -9.27 8.44
CA LYS A 21 -12.07 -7.89 8.24
C LYS A 21 -11.18 -7.03 7.32
N PHE A 22 -9.97 -7.49 7.02
CA PHE A 22 -9.03 -6.83 6.12
C PHE A 22 -9.03 -7.44 4.71
N LEU A 23 -9.91 -8.40 4.41
CA LEU A 23 -9.97 -9.00 3.08
C LEU A 23 -10.81 -8.13 2.14
N TYR A 24 -10.21 -7.67 1.04
CA TYR A 24 -10.95 -7.03 -0.05
C TYR A 24 -12.00 -8.00 -0.64
N PRO A 25 -13.24 -7.55 -0.92
CA PRO A 25 -14.27 -8.36 -1.57
C PRO A 25 -13.85 -8.82 -2.97
N THR A 26 -13.29 -10.03 -3.07
CA THR A 26 -12.83 -10.59 -4.34
C THR A 26 -14.02 -11.12 -5.15
N ASN A 27 -14.63 -10.25 -5.95
CA ASN A 27 -15.76 -10.58 -6.83
C ASN A 27 -15.41 -11.51 -8.01
N ALA A 28 -14.18 -12.07 -8.07
CA ALA A 28 -13.70 -12.90 -9.19
C ALA A 28 -14.50 -14.20 -9.41
N LEU A 29 -15.32 -14.62 -8.44
CA LEU A 29 -16.20 -15.80 -8.55
C LEU A 29 -17.70 -15.44 -8.63
N VAL A 30 -18.05 -14.15 -8.72
CA VAL A 30 -19.43 -13.72 -8.95
C VAL A 30 -19.75 -13.92 -10.43
N VAL A 31 -20.05 -15.18 -10.79
CA VAL A 31 -20.78 -15.50 -12.02
C VAL A 31 -22.09 -14.72 -11.95
N ARG A 32 -22.19 -13.64 -12.74
CA ARG A 32 -23.45 -12.93 -12.93
C ARG A 32 -24.40 -13.87 -13.64
N LYS A 33 -25.25 -14.54 -12.86
CA LYS A 33 -26.40 -15.27 -13.37
C LYS A 33 -27.39 -14.24 -13.91
N ALA A 34 -27.26 -13.93 -15.19
CA ALA A 34 -28.25 -13.18 -15.93
C ALA A 34 -29.46 -14.09 -16.19
N ASP A 35 -30.55 -13.86 -15.48
CA ASP A 35 -31.82 -14.54 -15.77
C ASP A 35 -32.42 -13.94 -17.06
N SER A 36 -32.44 -14.72 -18.15
CA SER A 36 -33.30 -14.51 -19.32
C SER A 36 -33.40 -15.77 -20.19
N HIS A 37 -34.51 -16.49 -20.02
CA HIS A 37 -35.19 -17.44 -20.90
C HIS A 37 -34.47 -18.00 -22.17
N GLY A 38 -34.27 -19.33 -22.20
CA GLY A 38 -33.92 -20.12 -23.38
C GLY A 38 -34.11 -21.63 -23.11
N ALA A 39 -34.51 -22.41 -24.13
CA ALA A 39 -35.05 -23.77 -23.92
C ALA A 39 -34.00 -24.88 -23.68
N VAL A 40 -34.47 -25.97 -23.08
CA VAL A 40 -33.74 -27.22 -22.77
C VAL A 40 -33.67 -28.16 -23.99
N PRO A 41 -32.61 -28.98 -24.12
CA PRO A 41 -32.83 -30.42 -24.32
C PRO A 41 -32.17 -31.27 -23.21
N SER A 42 -32.80 -32.40 -22.88
CA SER A 42 -32.47 -33.29 -21.75
C SER A 42 -31.74 -34.57 -22.17
N CYS A 43 -30.95 -35.14 -21.23
CA CYS A 43 -30.62 -36.57 -20.96
C CYS A 43 -29.16 -36.71 -20.46
N ARG A 44 -28.68 -37.72 -19.71
CA ARG A 44 -29.19 -38.82 -18.82
C ARG A 44 -27.94 -39.38 -18.10
N ALA A 45 -27.94 -40.04 -16.93
CA ALA A 45 -28.91 -40.23 -15.83
C ALA A 45 -28.14 -40.79 -14.60
N GLY A 46 -28.68 -40.70 -13.37
CA GLY A 46 -28.08 -41.31 -12.17
C GLY A 46 -28.88 -41.04 -10.89
N ALA A 47 -29.31 -42.08 -10.17
CA ALA A 47 -30.29 -41.99 -9.09
C ALA A 47 -29.70 -41.85 -7.67
N SER A 48 -30.57 -41.46 -6.73
CA SER A 48 -30.29 -40.94 -5.38
C SER A 48 -30.36 -41.94 -4.21
N ARG A 49 -29.63 -41.64 -3.11
CA ARG A 49 -29.95 -41.79 -1.65
C ARG A 49 -28.66 -41.48 -0.85
N SER A 50 -28.61 -40.93 0.37
CA SER A 50 -29.63 -40.60 1.40
C SER A 50 -29.19 -39.46 2.37
N LEU A 51 -30.16 -38.89 3.10
CA LEU A 51 -30.06 -37.96 4.25
C LEU A 51 -29.43 -38.63 5.52
N PRO A 52 -29.12 -37.95 6.67
CA PRO A 52 -29.80 -36.76 7.25
C PRO A 52 -28.95 -35.70 8.03
N GLY A 53 -29.57 -34.61 8.50
CA GLY A 53 -28.94 -33.72 9.52
C GLY A 53 -29.58 -32.35 9.82
N SER A 54 -30.57 -32.31 10.73
CA SER A 54 -30.95 -31.21 11.64
C SER A 54 -31.08 -29.72 11.18
N ARG A 55 -32.35 -29.26 11.15
CA ARG A 55 -32.89 -27.97 11.65
C ARG A 55 -31.91 -26.90 12.18
N TYR A 56 -31.98 -25.69 11.58
CA TYR A 56 -32.31 -24.41 12.27
C TYR A 56 -33.02 -23.47 11.26
N LYS A 57 -33.96 -22.63 11.71
CA LYS A 57 -34.73 -21.70 10.86
C LYS A 57 -34.19 -20.25 10.95
N PRO A 58 -34.15 -19.49 9.85
CA PRO A 58 -34.24 -18.03 9.86
C PRO A 58 -35.69 -17.57 9.68
N VAL A 59 -36.04 -16.44 10.31
CA VAL A 59 -37.37 -15.80 10.23
C VAL A 59 -37.41 -14.77 9.09
N THR A 60 -38.58 -14.59 8.49
CA THR A 60 -38.88 -13.59 7.46
C THR A 60 -38.60 -12.16 7.91
N ALA A 61 -37.78 -11.43 7.14
CA ALA A 61 -37.62 -9.98 7.27
C ALA A 61 -38.59 -9.23 6.34
N LYS A 62 -39.28 -8.20 6.87
CA LYS A 62 -39.94 -7.15 6.09
C LYS A 62 -39.11 -5.84 6.19
N PRO A 63 -39.11 -4.98 5.16
CA PRO A 63 -38.27 -3.76 5.12
C PRO A 63 -38.96 -2.50 5.68
N ILE A 64 -38.23 -1.36 5.67
CA ILE A 64 -38.65 0.07 5.82
C ILE A 64 -38.65 0.60 7.28
N PRO A 65 -38.25 1.87 7.61
CA PRO A 65 -37.44 2.88 6.89
C PRO A 65 -36.20 3.42 7.70
N ALA A 66 -35.59 4.49 7.19
CA ALA A 66 -34.45 5.23 7.71
C ALA A 66 -34.56 5.81 9.15
N GLY A 67 -33.39 5.96 9.80
CA GLY A 67 -33.16 6.72 11.04
C GLY A 67 -31.71 7.20 11.08
N THR A 68 -31.48 8.41 11.63
CA THR A 68 -30.26 9.22 11.45
C THR A 68 -29.13 8.90 12.46
N ASP A 69 -27.94 9.40 12.13
CA ASP A 69 -26.81 9.74 13.01
C ASP A 69 -26.14 8.65 13.86
N LEU A 70 -24.98 8.19 13.34
CA LEU A 70 -23.78 7.98 14.15
C LEU A 70 -22.54 8.16 13.27
N GLY A 71 -21.74 9.19 13.57
CA GLY A 71 -20.59 9.57 12.77
C GLY A 71 -19.50 8.50 12.76
N SER A 72 -19.33 7.84 11.61
CA SER A 72 -18.21 6.95 11.31
C SER A 72 -17.29 7.64 10.31
N ASP A 73 -16.54 8.65 10.76
CA ASP A 73 -15.44 9.23 9.99
C ASP A 73 -14.17 8.35 10.09
N ALA A 74 -14.36 7.04 9.89
CA ALA A 74 -13.32 6.15 9.43
C ALA A 74 -13.32 6.31 7.92
N GLY A 75 -12.60 7.34 7.45
CA GLY A 75 -12.76 7.91 6.12
C GLY A 75 -12.91 6.85 5.02
N GLU A 76 -13.82 7.13 4.07
CA GLU A 76 -13.90 6.38 2.81
C GLU A 76 -12.48 6.09 2.31
N ALA A 77 -12.24 4.87 1.85
CA ALA A 77 -10.92 4.42 1.41
C ALA A 77 -10.51 5.19 0.15
N ALA A 78 -10.02 6.41 0.36
CA ALA A 78 -9.67 7.36 -0.68
C ALA A 78 -8.68 6.70 -1.61
N GLU A 79 -9.04 6.63 -2.89
CA GLU A 79 -8.25 5.91 -3.88
C GLU A 79 -6.83 6.48 -3.88
N TYR A 80 -5.85 5.59 -3.68
CA TYR A 80 -4.45 5.98 -3.52
C TYR A 80 -3.95 6.72 -4.77
N ASP A 81 -3.65 8.01 -4.62
CA ASP A 81 -3.01 8.83 -5.66
C ASP A 81 -1.47 8.72 -5.60
N PRO A 82 -0.81 8.21 -6.67
CA PRO A 82 0.65 8.09 -6.76
C PRO A 82 1.45 9.39 -6.69
N ASN A 83 0.79 10.55 -6.76
CA ASN A 83 1.45 11.87 -6.77
C ASN A 83 1.55 12.48 -5.37
N ILE A 84 0.77 12.03 -4.38
CA ILE A 84 0.69 12.64 -3.03
C ILE A 84 2.07 12.92 -2.42
N LEU A 85 2.98 11.94 -2.46
CA LEU A 85 4.30 12.04 -1.81
C LEU A 85 5.40 12.63 -2.72
N ASP A 86 5.14 12.76 -4.01
CA ASP A 86 6.14 13.20 -5.01
C ASP A 86 5.68 14.41 -5.84
N ASP A 87 4.60 15.07 -5.41
CA ASP A 87 4.05 16.30 -5.98
C ASP A 87 5.16 17.35 -6.26
N PRO A 88 5.37 17.77 -7.52
CA PRO A 88 6.37 18.80 -7.84
C PRO A 88 6.07 20.16 -7.20
N GLN A 89 4.87 20.37 -6.65
CA GLN A 89 4.48 21.59 -5.94
C GLN A 89 4.88 21.59 -4.45
N TRP A 90 5.37 20.48 -3.87
CA TRP A 90 5.99 20.46 -2.53
C TRP A 90 7.02 21.61 -2.42
N PRO A 91 6.96 22.43 -1.36
CA PRO A 91 6.87 23.89 -1.47
C PRO A 91 7.91 24.54 -2.37
N CYS A 92 7.51 24.78 -3.61
CA CYS A 92 8.12 25.75 -4.52
C CYS A 92 7.51 27.18 -4.33
N GLY A 93 6.80 27.40 -3.21
CA GLY A 93 5.78 28.45 -3.08
C GLY A 93 5.93 29.46 -1.96
N LYS A 94 6.67 29.18 -0.87
CA LYS A 94 6.88 30.17 0.22
C LYS A 94 7.76 31.34 -0.22
N HIS A 95 8.72 31.08 -1.10
CA HIS A 95 9.81 32.00 -1.48
C HIS A 95 9.71 32.43 -2.95
N LYS A 96 8.49 32.74 -3.40
CA LYS A 96 8.24 33.27 -4.74
C LYS A 96 7.41 34.54 -4.69
N ARG A 97 7.75 35.51 -5.54
CA ARG A 97 6.98 36.75 -5.75
C ARG A 97 6.48 36.78 -7.18
N VAL A 98 5.16 36.77 -7.35
CA VAL A 98 4.54 37.02 -8.65
C VAL A 98 4.51 38.52 -8.90
N LEU A 99 5.01 38.95 -10.06
CA LEU A 99 4.95 40.32 -10.54
C LEU A 99 4.03 40.35 -11.76
N ILE A 100 3.00 41.18 -11.70
CA ILE A 100 2.01 41.32 -12.77
C ILE A 100 2.29 42.65 -13.48
N PHE A 101 2.72 42.58 -14.73
CA PHE A 101 2.94 43.72 -15.60
C PHE A 101 1.84 43.79 -16.67
N ALA A 102 1.66 44.95 -17.29
CA ALA A 102 0.57 45.20 -18.24
C ALA A 102 0.51 44.22 -19.43
N SER A 103 1.64 43.65 -19.83
CA SER A 103 1.74 42.75 -20.99
C SER A 103 2.19 41.32 -20.66
N TYR A 104 2.62 41.03 -19.42
CA TYR A 104 3.07 39.69 -19.02
C TYR A 104 3.10 39.51 -17.50
N MET A 105 3.02 38.25 -17.06
CA MET A 105 3.23 37.85 -15.66
C MET A 105 4.60 37.19 -15.54
N THR A 106 5.37 37.54 -14.51
CA THR A 106 6.64 36.88 -14.19
C THR A 106 6.69 36.49 -12.72
N THR A 107 7.51 35.49 -12.37
CA THR A 107 7.69 35.03 -11.00
C THR A 107 9.16 35.07 -10.64
N VAL A 108 9.51 35.87 -9.64
CA VAL A 108 10.85 35.89 -9.03
C VAL A 108 10.86 34.86 -7.92
N ILE A 109 11.68 33.81 -8.06
CA ILE A 109 11.92 32.83 -7.01
C ILE A 109 13.17 33.26 -6.26
N GLU A 110 13.05 33.50 -4.96
CA GLU A 110 14.16 33.95 -4.13
C GLU A 110 15.13 32.80 -3.86
N TYR A 111 16.43 33.09 -3.75
CA TYR A 111 17.41 32.07 -3.40
C TYR A 111 17.28 31.72 -1.92
N VAL A 112 17.00 30.44 -1.64
CA VAL A 112 16.85 29.89 -0.29
C VAL A 112 17.92 28.83 -0.08
N LYS A 113 18.50 28.79 1.12
CA LYS A 113 19.47 27.73 1.47
C LYS A 113 18.78 26.37 1.39
N PRO A 114 19.42 25.32 0.83
CA PRO A 114 18.83 23.98 0.74
C PRO A 114 18.38 23.38 2.09
N SER A 115 18.97 23.83 3.21
CA SER A 115 18.52 23.50 4.57
C SER A 115 17.11 23.98 4.88
N ASP A 116 16.79 25.19 4.43
CA ASP A 116 15.60 25.94 4.84
C ASP A 116 14.44 25.55 3.94
N LEU A 117 14.69 25.42 2.62
CA LEU A 117 13.75 24.78 1.69
C LEU A 117 13.36 23.37 2.17
N LYS A 118 14.34 22.56 2.60
CA LYS A 118 14.08 21.23 3.16
C LYS A 118 13.28 21.30 4.47
N LYS A 119 13.49 22.31 5.32
CA LYS A 119 12.69 22.53 6.53
C LYS A 119 11.24 22.82 6.15
N ASP A 120 11.01 23.78 5.25
CA ASP A 120 9.69 24.16 4.74
C ASP A 120 8.94 22.97 4.13
N MET A 121 9.61 22.15 3.30
CA MET A 121 9.02 20.93 2.73
C MET A 121 8.54 19.94 3.79
N ASN A 122 9.32 19.72 4.86
CA ASN A 122 8.94 18.79 5.92
C ASN A 122 7.90 19.39 6.87
N GLU A 123 7.83 20.72 6.99
CA GLU A 123 6.82 21.45 7.74
C GLU A 123 5.46 21.37 7.05
N THR A 124 5.36 21.78 5.79
CA THR A 124 4.15 21.66 4.96
C THR A 124 3.67 20.21 4.84
N PHE A 125 4.60 19.24 4.79
CA PHE A 125 4.24 17.82 4.82
C PHE A 125 3.58 17.41 6.13
N ARG A 126 4.10 17.86 7.27
CA ARG A 126 3.56 17.56 8.60
C ARG A 126 2.25 18.28 8.89
N GLU A 127 2.04 19.45 8.29
CA GLU A 127 0.75 20.17 8.30
C GLU A 127 -0.32 19.39 7.52
N LYS A 128 0.00 18.90 6.30
CA LYS A 128 -0.92 18.07 5.52
C LYS A 128 -1.16 16.67 6.11
N PHE A 129 -0.15 16.08 6.74
CA PHE A 129 -0.18 14.69 7.22
C PHE A 129 0.31 14.57 8.69
N PRO A 130 -0.46 15.09 9.67
CA PRO A 130 -0.02 15.17 11.06
C PRO A 130 0.16 13.80 11.75
N HIS A 131 -0.52 12.76 11.26
CA HIS A 131 -0.40 11.39 11.74
C HIS A 131 0.88 10.67 11.29
N ILE A 132 1.55 11.17 10.23
CA ILE A 132 2.73 10.51 9.67
C ILE A 132 3.98 10.88 10.49
N LYS A 133 4.50 9.92 11.25
CA LYS A 133 5.64 10.09 12.16
C LYS A 133 7.01 10.18 11.45
N LEU A 134 7.03 10.19 10.11
CA LEU A 134 8.22 10.34 9.27
C LEU A 134 8.18 11.66 8.49
N THR A 135 9.35 12.24 8.25
CA THR A 135 9.46 13.40 7.37
C THR A 135 9.50 12.99 5.89
N LEU A 136 8.95 13.82 5.01
CA LEU A 136 9.01 13.66 3.55
C LEU A 136 10.42 13.36 3.03
N SER A 137 11.41 14.09 3.57
CA SER A 137 12.84 13.87 3.30
C SER A 137 13.31 12.45 3.62
N LYS A 138 12.76 11.79 4.64
CA LYS A 138 13.13 10.43 5.04
C LYS A 138 12.38 9.38 4.21
N ILE A 139 11.13 9.64 3.83
CA ILE A 139 10.35 8.81 2.89
C ILE A 139 11.09 8.73 1.54
N ARG A 140 11.47 9.88 0.96
CA ARG A 140 12.24 9.95 -0.30
C ARG A 140 13.65 9.35 -0.20
N SER A 141 14.30 9.41 0.97
CA SER A 141 15.56 8.69 1.24
C SER A 141 15.38 7.18 1.12
N LEU A 142 14.34 6.63 1.76
CA LEU A 142 14.06 5.21 1.75
C LEU A 142 13.64 4.71 0.36
N LYS A 143 12.84 5.47 -0.39
CA LYS A 143 12.53 5.15 -1.80
C LYS A 143 13.80 5.02 -2.66
N ARG A 144 14.78 5.92 -2.50
CA ARG A 144 16.08 5.79 -3.18
C ARG A 144 16.88 4.58 -2.71
N GLU A 145 16.97 4.35 -1.40
CA GLU A 145 17.64 3.16 -0.84
C GLU A 145 17.02 1.84 -1.39
N MET A 146 15.69 1.77 -1.52
CA MET A 146 14.97 0.65 -2.15
C MET A 146 15.31 0.50 -3.64
N ARG A 147 15.36 1.59 -4.41
CA ARG A 147 15.72 1.58 -5.84
C ARG A 147 17.13 1.04 -6.05
N ASN A 148 18.13 1.64 -5.40
CA ASN A 148 19.53 1.27 -5.58
C ASN A 148 19.78 -0.21 -5.25
N LEU A 149 19.17 -0.72 -4.16
CA LEU A 149 19.25 -2.15 -3.83
C LEU A 149 18.57 -3.04 -4.88
N SER A 150 17.45 -2.59 -5.45
CA SER A 150 16.72 -3.34 -6.47
C SER A 150 17.51 -3.43 -7.78
N GLU A 151 18.19 -2.34 -8.17
CA GLU A 151 19.13 -2.31 -9.29
C GLU A 151 20.31 -3.27 -9.05
N GLU A 152 20.91 -3.26 -7.84
CA GLU A 152 21.96 -4.22 -7.44
C GLU A 152 21.51 -5.70 -7.50
N CYS A 153 20.22 -5.96 -7.29
CA CYS A 153 19.63 -7.30 -7.36
C CYS A 153 19.03 -7.64 -8.73
N ASN A 154 19.16 -6.76 -9.74
CA ASN A 154 18.57 -6.88 -11.08
C ASN A 154 17.04 -7.09 -11.09
N LEU A 155 16.33 -6.49 -10.13
CA LEU A 155 14.87 -6.52 -10.12
C LEU A 155 14.29 -5.58 -11.18
N GLU A 156 13.22 -6.00 -11.86
CA GLU A 156 12.58 -5.18 -12.88
C GLU A 156 12.03 -3.85 -12.32
N PRO A 157 12.04 -2.75 -13.10
CA PRO A 157 11.50 -1.46 -12.63
C PRO A 157 10.01 -1.52 -12.26
N VAL A 158 9.24 -2.47 -12.81
CA VAL A 158 7.84 -2.72 -12.42
C VAL A 158 7.77 -3.23 -10.97
N THR A 159 8.63 -4.18 -10.59
CA THR A 159 8.77 -4.69 -9.21
C THR A 159 9.07 -3.55 -8.22
N VAL A 160 9.99 -2.65 -8.57
CA VAL A 160 10.32 -1.47 -7.75
C VAL A 160 9.13 -0.51 -7.64
N SER A 161 8.36 -0.36 -8.72
CA SER A 161 7.14 0.46 -8.76
C SER A 161 6.05 -0.09 -7.83
N MET A 162 5.84 -1.41 -7.79
CA MET A 162 4.92 -2.03 -6.82
C MET A 162 5.41 -1.84 -5.38
N ALA A 163 6.71 -2.03 -5.13
CA ALA A 163 7.31 -1.84 -3.81
C ALA A 163 7.13 -0.40 -3.31
N TYR A 164 7.20 0.60 -4.19
CA TYR A 164 6.87 1.99 -3.87
C TYR A 164 5.40 2.14 -3.46
N VAL A 165 4.44 1.64 -4.25
CA VAL A 165 3.01 1.74 -3.91
C VAL A 165 2.71 1.08 -2.55
N TYR A 166 3.26 -0.10 -2.26
CA TYR A 166 3.11 -0.73 -0.95
C TYR A 166 3.66 0.13 0.18
N PHE A 167 4.90 0.62 0.03
CA PHE A 167 5.55 1.45 1.04
C PHE A 167 4.78 2.75 1.29
N GLU A 168 4.26 3.37 0.23
CA GLU A 168 3.48 4.60 0.32
C GLU A 168 2.11 4.40 0.97
N LYS A 169 1.40 3.31 0.67
CA LYS A 169 0.14 2.97 1.36
C LYS A 169 0.35 2.87 2.87
N LEU A 170 1.42 2.22 3.32
CA LEU A 170 1.76 2.12 4.76
C LEU A 170 2.17 3.47 5.37
N VAL A 171 2.88 4.31 4.61
CA VAL A 171 3.23 5.69 5.02
C VAL A 171 1.97 6.52 5.22
N LEU A 172 1.07 6.53 4.24
CA LEU A 172 -0.18 7.30 4.24
C LEU A 172 -1.16 6.84 5.31
N GLN A 173 -1.17 5.54 5.65
CA GLN A 173 -1.89 4.99 6.81
C GLN A 173 -1.23 5.34 8.17
N GLY A 174 -0.11 6.07 8.20
CA GLY A 174 0.58 6.48 9.44
C GLY A 174 1.31 5.34 10.18
N LYS A 175 1.38 4.13 9.61
CA LYS A 175 1.86 2.90 10.27
C LYS A 175 3.38 2.86 10.52
N LEU A 176 4.13 3.82 9.95
CA LEU A 176 5.59 3.87 10.00
C LEU A 176 6.15 4.84 11.05
N ASN A 177 7.18 4.38 11.77
CA ASN A 177 7.89 5.12 12.80
C ASN A 177 9.43 5.02 12.64
N LYS A 178 10.20 5.64 13.54
CA LYS A 178 11.68 5.68 13.47
C LYS A 178 12.34 4.30 13.43
N GLN A 179 11.74 3.30 14.09
CA GLN A 179 12.28 1.95 14.25
C GLN A 179 11.89 1.05 13.09
N ASN A 180 10.58 0.94 12.79
CA ASN A 180 10.06 -0.04 11.83
C ASN A 180 10.24 0.38 10.35
N ARG A 181 10.42 1.67 10.04
CA ARG A 181 10.46 2.20 8.65
C ARG A 181 11.40 1.46 7.68
N LYS A 182 12.54 0.96 8.19
CA LYS A 182 13.52 0.22 7.38
C LYS A 182 13.04 -1.20 7.10
N LEU A 183 12.51 -1.90 8.12
CA LEU A 183 11.90 -3.21 7.97
C LEU A 183 10.66 -3.14 7.06
N CYS A 184 9.85 -2.08 7.17
CA CYS A 184 8.73 -1.81 6.26
C CYS A 184 9.21 -1.68 4.81
N ALA A 185 10.22 -0.83 4.55
CA ALA A 185 10.80 -0.65 3.22
C ALA A 185 11.34 -1.97 2.64
N GLY A 186 12.12 -2.72 3.43
CA GLY A 186 12.67 -4.00 3.01
C GLY A 186 11.61 -5.09 2.77
N ALA A 187 10.59 -5.16 3.63
CA ALA A 187 9.46 -6.07 3.44
C ALA A 187 8.62 -5.70 2.20
N CYS A 188 8.46 -4.41 1.88
CA CYS A 188 7.77 -3.98 0.66
C CYS A 188 8.51 -4.42 -0.61
N VAL A 189 9.86 -4.32 -0.63
CA VAL A 189 10.67 -4.85 -1.74
C VAL A 189 10.56 -6.38 -1.81
N LEU A 190 10.68 -7.08 -0.68
CA LEU A 190 10.60 -8.54 -0.63
C LEU A 190 9.23 -9.07 -1.10
N LEU A 191 8.13 -8.46 -0.63
CA LEU A 191 6.77 -8.81 -1.04
C LEU A 191 6.53 -8.51 -2.52
N ALA A 192 6.98 -7.36 -3.02
CA ALA A 192 6.86 -7.05 -4.46
C ALA A 192 7.60 -8.09 -5.30
N ALA A 193 8.86 -8.37 -4.98
CA ALA A 193 9.69 -9.28 -5.75
C ALA A 193 9.16 -10.74 -5.71
N LYS A 194 8.50 -11.16 -4.62
CA LYS A 194 7.80 -12.46 -4.53
C LYS A 194 6.50 -12.54 -5.35
N ILE A 195 5.91 -11.41 -5.75
CA ILE A 195 4.62 -11.34 -6.46
C ILE A 195 4.83 -11.13 -7.96
N SER A 196 5.73 -10.22 -8.35
CA SER A 196 5.97 -9.88 -9.77
C SER A 196 6.96 -10.80 -10.48
N SER A 197 7.76 -11.57 -9.74
CA SER A 197 8.84 -12.37 -10.30
C SER A 197 8.81 -13.78 -9.73
N ASP A 198 8.98 -14.80 -10.58
CA ASP A 198 9.08 -16.21 -10.17
C ASP A 198 10.48 -16.49 -9.59
N LEU A 199 10.78 -15.81 -8.46
CA LEU A 199 12.10 -15.85 -7.84
C LEU A 199 12.42 -17.23 -7.30
N ARG A 200 13.51 -17.81 -7.79
CA ARG A 200 14.04 -19.07 -7.29
C ARG A 200 14.60 -18.87 -5.88
N LYS A 201 14.60 -19.92 -5.06
CA LYS A 201 15.02 -19.88 -3.64
C LYS A 201 16.36 -19.19 -3.39
N HIS A 202 17.31 -19.29 -4.32
CA HIS A 202 18.63 -18.67 -4.21
C HIS A 202 18.60 -17.16 -4.47
N GLU A 203 17.77 -16.68 -5.40
CA GLU A 203 17.55 -15.25 -5.68
C GLU A 203 16.86 -14.58 -4.48
N VAL A 204 15.83 -15.22 -3.90
CA VAL A 204 15.18 -14.74 -2.66
C VAL A 204 16.18 -14.65 -1.50
N LYS A 205 17.06 -15.65 -1.35
CA LYS A 205 18.12 -15.61 -0.32
C LYS A 205 19.08 -14.45 -0.55
N HIS A 206 19.56 -14.26 -1.79
CA HIS A 206 20.44 -13.16 -2.15
C HIS A 206 19.82 -11.78 -1.87
N LEU A 207 18.53 -11.61 -2.21
CA LEU A 207 17.78 -10.39 -1.91
C LEU A 207 17.67 -10.13 -0.40
N ILE A 208 17.40 -11.16 0.41
CA ILE A 208 17.37 -11.05 1.89
C ILE A 208 18.75 -10.68 2.45
N ASP A 209 19.83 -11.31 1.96
CA ASP A 209 21.21 -10.99 2.36
C ASP A 209 21.55 -9.52 2.03
N LYS A 210 21.15 -9.02 0.86
CA LYS A 210 21.32 -7.61 0.45
C LYS A 210 20.46 -6.62 1.24
N LEU A 211 19.24 -7.00 1.59
CA LEU A 211 18.34 -6.21 2.45
C LEU A 211 18.91 -6.03 3.86
N GLU A 212 19.42 -7.11 4.46
CA GLU A 212 20.10 -7.12 5.76
C GLU A 212 21.33 -6.18 5.75
N GLU A 213 22.18 -6.25 4.71
CA GLU A 213 23.35 -5.38 4.52
C GLU A 213 22.97 -3.89 4.39
N ARG A 214 22.11 -3.55 3.41
CA ARG A 214 21.79 -2.17 3.04
C ARG A 214 21.00 -1.44 4.13
N PHE A 215 19.99 -2.09 4.70
CA PHE A 215 19.14 -1.46 5.71
C PHE A 215 19.68 -1.65 7.14
N ARG A 216 20.61 -2.58 7.40
CA ARG A 216 21.17 -2.86 8.73
C ARG A 216 20.10 -3.28 9.75
N PHE A 217 19.36 -4.34 9.42
CA PHE A 217 18.46 -5.06 10.32
C PHE A 217 18.72 -6.56 10.19
N ASN A 218 18.25 -7.39 11.13
CA ASN A 218 18.46 -8.84 11.02
C ASN A 218 17.46 -9.49 10.05
N ARG A 219 17.89 -10.50 9.30
CA ARG A 219 17.02 -11.32 8.43
C ARG A 219 15.83 -11.96 9.17
N ARG A 220 16.02 -12.31 10.45
CA ARG A 220 14.95 -12.87 11.30
C ARG A 220 13.84 -11.84 11.55
N ASP A 221 14.22 -10.60 11.79
CA ASP A 221 13.27 -9.50 12.01
C ASP A 221 12.51 -9.22 10.71
N LEU A 222 13.19 -9.22 9.56
CA LEU A 222 12.54 -9.07 8.25
C LEU A 222 11.50 -10.16 7.98
N ILE A 223 11.85 -11.43 8.19
CA ILE A 223 10.95 -12.58 7.93
C ILE A 223 9.76 -12.57 8.90
N GLY A 224 9.98 -12.28 10.19
CA GLY A 224 8.87 -12.16 11.15
C GLY A 224 7.96 -10.96 10.88
N PHE A 225 8.51 -9.86 10.36
CA PHE A 225 7.78 -8.64 10.06
C PHE A 225 7.09 -8.64 8.68
N GLU A 226 7.51 -9.50 7.76
CA GLU A 226 6.91 -9.64 6.41
C GLU A 226 5.40 -9.84 6.48
N PHE A 227 4.93 -10.79 7.30
CA PHE A 227 3.50 -11.05 7.46
C PHE A 227 2.74 -9.87 8.11
N THR A 228 3.40 -9.12 9.01
CA THR A 228 2.83 -7.92 9.62
C THR A 228 2.59 -6.84 8.58
N VAL A 229 3.53 -6.65 7.64
CA VAL A 229 3.39 -5.73 6.51
C VAL A 229 2.32 -6.22 5.53
N LEU A 230 2.25 -7.52 5.26
CA LEU A 230 1.23 -8.12 4.41
C LEU A 230 -0.20 -7.89 4.93
N VAL A 231 -0.42 -8.09 6.24
CA VAL A 231 -1.68 -7.79 6.91
C VAL A 231 -1.97 -6.28 6.87
N ALA A 232 -0.95 -5.44 7.05
CA ALA A 232 -1.12 -3.99 7.01
C ALA A 232 -1.49 -3.44 5.62
N LEU A 233 -1.10 -4.15 4.55
CA LEU A 233 -1.51 -3.95 3.16
C LEU A 233 -2.86 -4.62 2.85
N GLU A 234 -3.57 -5.16 3.84
CA GLU A 234 -4.91 -5.75 3.67
C GLU A 234 -4.91 -6.92 2.66
N LEU A 235 -3.77 -7.63 2.57
CA LEU A 235 -3.49 -8.66 1.56
C LEU A 235 -3.66 -8.19 0.09
N ALA A 236 -3.85 -6.89 -0.14
CA ALA A 236 -4.11 -6.27 -1.43
C ALA A 236 -2.81 -5.99 -2.20
N LEU A 237 -2.11 -7.07 -2.55
CA LEU A 237 -0.86 -7.01 -3.32
C LEU A 237 -1.11 -6.84 -4.83
N TYR A 238 -2.28 -7.21 -5.35
CA TYR A 238 -2.62 -6.86 -6.73
C TYR A 238 -2.96 -5.37 -6.82
N LEU A 239 -2.21 -4.64 -7.65
CA LEU A 239 -2.33 -3.19 -7.81
C LEU A 239 -2.88 -2.84 -9.21
N PRO A 240 -3.84 -1.91 -9.32
CA PRO A 240 -4.30 -1.43 -10.61
C PRO A 240 -3.23 -0.57 -11.29
N GLU A 241 -3.20 -0.58 -12.62
CA GLU A 241 -2.15 0.05 -13.42
C GLU A 241 -2.05 1.57 -13.19
N ASN A 242 -3.18 2.25 -12.94
CA ASN A 242 -3.21 3.68 -12.60
C ASN A 242 -2.35 4.03 -11.38
N GLN A 243 -2.19 3.10 -10.43
CA GLN A 243 -1.38 3.28 -9.23
C GLN A 243 0.11 3.00 -9.47
N VAL A 244 0.44 2.03 -10.34
CA VAL A 244 1.83 1.56 -10.57
C VAL A 244 2.54 2.37 -11.67
N LEU A 245 1.84 2.65 -12.77
CA LEU A 245 2.40 3.24 -13.99
C LEU A 245 3.07 4.63 -13.77
N PRO A 246 2.54 5.53 -12.91
CA PRO A 246 3.22 6.80 -12.62
C PRO A 246 4.56 6.63 -11.89
N HIS A 247 4.74 5.58 -11.07
CA HIS A 247 6.06 5.27 -10.47
C HIS A 247 7.00 4.67 -11.50
N TYR A 248 6.51 3.74 -12.33
CA TYR A 248 7.29 3.11 -13.39
C TYR A 248 7.87 4.15 -14.37
N ARG A 249 7.02 5.06 -14.88
CA ARG A 249 7.45 6.17 -15.75
C ARG A 249 8.52 7.04 -15.10
N ARG A 250 8.42 7.33 -13.80
CA ARG A 250 9.41 8.13 -13.08
C ARG A 250 10.72 7.39 -12.87
N LEU A 251 10.70 6.07 -12.68
CA LEU A 251 11.91 5.26 -12.57
C LEU A 251 12.65 5.18 -13.91
N THR A 252 11.94 4.94 -15.02
CA THR A 252 12.54 4.84 -16.36
C THR A 252 12.95 6.19 -16.98
N GLN A 253 12.38 7.31 -16.53
CA GLN A 253 12.84 8.66 -16.88
C GLN A 253 14.01 9.15 -16.02
N GLN A 254 14.35 8.44 -14.95
CA GLN A 254 15.45 8.76 -14.02
C GLN A 254 16.58 7.71 -14.06
N SER A 255 16.67 6.92 -15.13
CA SER A 255 17.78 5.97 -15.39
C SER A 255 18.85 6.62 -16.25
#